data_AF-A0A5C4VNC3-F1
#
_entry.id   AF-A0A5C4VNC3-F1
#
_cell.length_a   1.000
_cell.length_b   1.000
_cell.length_c   1.000
_cell.angle_alpha   90.00
_cell.angle_beta   90.00
_cell.angle_gamma   90.00
#
_symmetry.space_group_name_H-M   'P 1'
#
loop_
_entity.id
_entity.type
_entity.pdbx_description
1 polymer ?
#
loop_
_entity_poly.entity_id
_entity_poly.type
_entity_poly.pdbx_seq_one_letter_code
_entity_poly.pdbx_strand_id
1 'polypeptide(L)'
;MTPTPLRLQAVDDVGHAPDRIVDRVLARQDRVAPSARATWRRLLALLADRRGDPASDQLCAVLANLVGIVAFGDAEDFAASAGLHDTLGERRLAVLQQRAARLLEQDAERRWSALACHRWLTADPSVPGASTCAAVAHAFVLTGIESVPEPATPLASVRELIEVATHGTVDEWRSHLSAVAASPWGADGDHLLRLARRSESPALHVAMEEVVTLCRELRRLHERTQVARHIRQCVARSGVSQREFATWVGTSPSRLSTYASGRVVPSATMLLRIRRASRALAQRAAGEISSPCGA
;
A
#
# COMPACT_ATOMS: atom_id res chain seq x y z
N MET A 1 -24.72 60.23 -14.81
CA MET A 1 -24.90 59.30 -13.68
C MET A 1 -25.83 58.21 -14.14
N THR A 2 -25.26 57.05 -14.47
CA THR A 2 -25.97 55.87 -14.96
C THR A 2 -25.48 54.71 -14.09
N PRO A 3 -26.35 53.94 -13.42
CA PRO A 3 -25.91 52.92 -12.48
C PRO A 3 -25.33 51.72 -13.23
N THR A 4 -24.13 51.32 -12.84
CA THR A 4 -23.45 50.09 -13.26
C THR A 4 -24.32 48.88 -12.90
N PRO A 5 -24.60 47.95 -13.82
CA PRO A 5 -25.27 46.72 -13.45
C PRO A 5 -24.28 45.81 -12.69
N LEU A 6 -24.71 45.40 -11.49
CA LEU A 6 -24.06 44.39 -10.67
C LEU A 6 -23.81 43.12 -11.52
N ARG A 7 -22.54 42.79 -11.74
CA ARG A 7 -22.12 41.44 -12.14
C ARG A 7 -22.55 40.49 -11.02
N LEU A 8 -23.56 39.67 -11.28
CA LEU A 8 -23.72 38.40 -10.60
C LEU A 8 -22.43 37.61 -10.81
N GLN A 9 -21.65 37.46 -9.74
CA GLN A 9 -20.51 36.55 -9.72
C GLN A 9 -21.03 35.15 -10.03
N ALA A 10 -20.37 34.49 -10.98
CA ALA A 10 -20.55 33.09 -11.27
C ALA A 10 -20.49 32.31 -9.94
N VAL A 11 -21.55 31.57 -9.66
CA VAL A 11 -21.58 30.57 -8.59
C VAL A 11 -20.42 29.62 -8.86
N ASP A 12 -19.52 29.51 -7.90
CA ASP A 12 -18.38 28.61 -7.96
C ASP A 12 -18.83 27.19 -8.28
N ASP A 13 -18.29 26.65 -9.37
CA ASP A 13 -18.43 25.26 -9.83
C ASP A 13 -17.59 24.33 -8.93
N VAL A 14 -18.03 24.16 -7.68
CA VAL A 14 -17.36 23.34 -6.65
C VAL A 14 -17.91 21.91 -6.68
N GLY A 15 -17.70 21.21 -7.79
CA GLY A 15 -17.64 19.73 -7.74
C GLY A 15 -16.35 19.33 -7.03
N HIS A 16 -16.41 18.45 -6.02
CA HIS A 16 -15.20 17.97 -5.36
C HIS A 16 -14.33 17.21 -6.39
N ALA A 17 -13.00 17.25 -6.26
CA ALA A 17 -12.10 16.52 -7.17
C ALA A 17 -12.49 15.03 -7.42
N PRO A 18 -13.03 14.29 -6.43
CA PRO A 18 -13.63 12.96 -6.61
C PRO A 18 -14.80 12.93 -7.61
N ASP A 19 -15.75 13.88 -7.53
CA ASP A 19 -16.94 13.94 -8.38
C ASP A 19 -16.56 14.15 -9.85
N ARG A 20 -15.54 14.99 -10.10
CA ARG A 20 -15.02 15.26 -11.44
C ARG A 20 -14.46 14.00 -12.12
N ILE A 21 -13.87 13.07 -11.36
CA ILE A 21 -13.35 11.81 -11.92
C ILE A 21 -14.53 10.92 -12.35
N VAL A 22 -15.55 10.81 -11.50
CA VAL A 22 -16.76 10.03 -11.81
C VAL A 22 -17.44 10.59 -13.06
N ASP A 23 -17.68 11.89 -13.11
CA ASP A 23 -18.37 12.54 -14.24
C ASP A 23 -17.63 12.35 -15.57
N ARG A 24 -16.30 12.51 -15.59
CA ARG A 24 -15.48 12.30 -16.80
C ARG A 24 -15.52 10.86 -17.31
N VAL A 25 -15.52 9.89 -16.40
CA VAL A 25 -15.65 8.48 -16.76
C VAL A 25 -17.04 8.24 -17.35
N LEU A 26 -18.10 8.68 -16.68
CA LEU A 26 -19.49 8.49 -17.12
C LEU A 26 -19.81 9.18 -18.44
N ALA A 27 -19.23 10.35 -18.70
CA ALA A 27 -19.39 11.07 -19.97
C ALA A 27 -18.92 10.28 -21.20
N ARG A 28 -18.09 9.24 -21.00
CA ARG A 28 -17.54 8.37 -22.05
C ARG A 28 -18.31 7.05 -22.21
N GLN A 29 -19.52 6.92 -21.66
CA GLN A 29 -20.32 5.69 -21.71
C GLN A 29 -20.50 5.09 -23.12
N ASP A 30 -20.60 5.95 -24.14
CA ASP A 30 -20.82 5.52 -25.53
C ASP A 30 -19.59 4.82 -26.15
N ARG A 31 -18.41 4.99 -25.53
CA ARG A 31 -17.15 4.34 -25.94
C ARG A 31 -16.93 2.98 -25.28
N VAL A 32 -17.83 2.52 -24.41
CA VAL A 32 -17.64 1.29 -23.63
C VAL A 32 -17.71 0.05 -24.54
N ALA A 33 -16.57 -0.61 -24.72
CA ALA A 33 -16.46 -1.82 -25.51
C ALA A 33 -17.34 -2.97 -24.96
N PRO A 34 -17.82 -3.91 -25.81
CA PRO A 34 -18.63 -5.06 -25.38
C PRO A 34 -18.02 -5.84 -24.21
N SER A 35 -16.70 -6.05 -24.23
CA SER A 35 -15.95 -6.75 -23.17
C SER A 35 -16.01 -6.03 -21.81
N ALA A 36 -16.19 -4.71 -21.79
CA ALA A 36 -16.23 -3.90 -20.58
C ALA A 36 -17.66 -3.69 -20.02
N ARG A 37 -18.72 -4.00 -20.79
CA ARG A 37 -20.12 -3.64 -20.43
C ARG A 37 -20.60 -4.21 -19.11
N ALA A 38 -20.17 -5.42 -18.75
CA ALA A 38 -20.59 -6.03 -17.50
C ALA A 38 -19.98 -5.31 -16.29
N THR A 39 -18.69 -4.98 -16.35
CA THR A 39 -18.00 -4.17 -15.34
C THR A 39 -18.56 -2.75 -15.29
N TRP A 40 -18.89 -2.16 -16.44
CA TRP A 40 -19.54 -0.86 -16.53
C TRP A 40 -20.90 -0.83 -15.81
N ARG A 41 -21.78 -1.80 -16.08
CA ARG A 41 -23.07 -1.92 -15.37
C ARG A 41 -22.87 -2.09 -13.87
N ARG A 42 -21.84 -2.83 -13.46
CA ARG A 42 -21.50 -2.99 -12.04
C ARG A 42 -21.04 -1.68 -11.41
N LEU A 43 -20.20 -0.90 -12.09
CA LEU A 43 -19.82 0.46 -11.66
C LEU A 43 -21.06 1.32 -11.44
N LEU A 44 -21.97 1.38 -12.42
CA LEU A 44 -23.19 2.18 -12.33
C LEU A 44 -24.04 1.79 -11.11
N ALA A 45 -24.22 0.50 -10.84
CA ALA A 45 -24.93 0.02 -9.65
C ALA A 45 -24.22 0.45 -8.36
N LEU A 46 -22.90 0.28 -8.28
CA LEU A 46 -22.12 0.65 -7.09
C LEU A 46 -22.15 2.15 -6.81
N LEU A 47 -22.14 2.99 -7.85
CA LEU A 47 -22.27 4.44 -7.74
C LEU A 47 -23.68 4.86 -7.33
N ALA A 48 -24.71 4.22 -7.89
CA ALA A 48 -26.11 4.48 -7.53
C ALA A 48 -26.38 4.18 -6.05
N ASP A 49 -25.89 3.03 -5.56
CA ASP A 49 -26.05 2.59 -4.15
C ASP A 49 -25.37 3.53 -3.14
N ARG A 50 -24.42 4.37 -3.59
CA ARG A 50 -23.59 5.24 -2.75
C ARG A 50 -23.84 6.72 -2.98
N ARG A 51 -24.82 7.06 -3.82
CA ARG A 51 -25.14 8.44 -4.17
C ARG A 51 -25.55 9.20 -2.91
N GLY A 52 -24.89 10.33 -2.65
CA GLY A 52 -25.20 11.20 -1.51
C GLY A 52 -24.63 10.75 -0.17
N ASP A 53 -23.73 9.76 -0.15
CA ASP A 53 -22.93 9.39 1.03
C ASP A 53 -21.51 9.97 0.91
N PRO A 54 -21.19 11.10 1.59
CA PRO A 54 -19.87 11.72 1.54
C PRO A 54 -18.73 10.81 2.01
N ALA A 55 -19.04 9.80 2.84
CA ALA A 55 -18.04 8.84 3.30
C ALA A 55 -17.57 7.91 2.16
N SER A 56 -18.32 7.84 1.07
CA SER A 56 -18.07 6.98 -0.08
C SER A 56 -17.42 7.69 -1.28
N ASP A 57 -17.27 9.02 -1.27
CA ASP A 57 -16.79 9.80 -2.42
C ASP A 57 -15.42 9.32 -2.93
N GLN A 58 -14.48 9.11 -2.01
CA GLN A 58 -13.14 8.61 -2.35
C GLN A 58 -13.20 7.22 -3.01
N LEU A 59 -14.06 6.34 -2.51
CA LEU A 59 -14.22 5.00 -3.09
C LEU A 59 -14.89 5.07 -4.46
N CYS A 60 -15.87 5.96 -4.65
CA CYS A 60 -16.53 6.17 -5.93
C CYS A 60 -15.56 6.70 -6.99
N ALA A 61 -14.71 7.66 -6.63
CA ALA A 61 -13.67 8.15 -7.53
C ALA A 61 -12.64 7.06 -7.89
N VAL A 62 -12.23 6.24 -6.91
CA VAL A 62 -11.31 5.11 -7.17
C VAL A 62 -11.97 4.02 -8.04
N LEU A 63 -13.24 3.71 -7.81
CA LEU A 63 -14.02 2.80 -8.65
C LEU A 63 -14.08 3.30 -10.10
N ALA A 64 -14.47 4.57 -10.28
CA ALA A 64 -14.55 5.19 -11.60
C ALA A 64 -13.18 5.22 -12.28
N ASN A 65 -12.12 5.61 -11.57
CA ASN A 65 -10.76 5.63 -12.10
C ASN A 65 -10.28 4.23 -12.53
N LEU A 66 -10.49 3.19 -11.73
CA LEU A 66 -10.15 1.81 -12.10
C LEU A 66 -10.88 1.34 -13.37
N VAL A 67 -12.17 1.65 -13.49
CA VAL A 67 -12.92 1.35 -14.72
C VAL A 67 -12.41 2.20 -15.89
N GLY A 68 -12.13 3.48 -15.69
CA GLY A 68 -11.57 4.37 -16.72
C GLY A 68 -10.24 3.87 -17.26
N ILE A 69 -9.31 3.50 -16.37
CA ILE A 69 -8.00 2.92 -16.72
C ILE A 69 -8.15 1.72 -17.64
N VAL A 70 -9.07 0.80 -17.34
CA VAL A 70 -9.18 -0.46 -18.08
C VAL A 70 -10.10 -0.38 -19.28
N ALA A 71 -11.20 0.37 -19.21
CA ALA A 71 -12.17 0.50 -20.29
C ALA A 71 -11.68 1.46 -21.37
N PHE A 72 -10.99 2.55 -20.99
CA PHE A 72 -10.52 3.58 -21.90
C PHE A 72 -8.99 3.62 -21.90
N GLY A 73 -8.36 3.91 -20.77
CA GLY A 73 -6.91 4.07 -20.68
C GLY A 73 -6.43 5.31 -21.42
N ASP A 74 -7.21 6.39 -21.37
CA ASP A 74 -6.83 7.68 -21.93
C ASP A 74 -5.84 8.39 -20.98
N ALA A 75 -5.12 9.40 -21.48
CA ALA A 75 -4.17 10.18 -20.67
C ALA A 75 -4.81 10.76 -19.38
N GLU A 76 -6.10 11.11 -19.44
CA GLU A 76 -6.83 11.63 -18.26
C GLU A 76 -7.07 10.58 -17.17
N ASP A 77 -7.14 9.29 -17.51
CA ASP A 77 -7.34 8.21 -16.53
C ASP A 77 -6.06 7.96 -15.72
N PHE A 78 -4.90 8.03 -16.39
CA PHE A 78 -3.59 7.98 -15.75
C PHE A 78 -3.34 9.21 -14.89
N ALA A 79 -3.64 10.40 -15.41
CA ALA A 79 -3.56 11.65 -14.63
C ALA A 79 -4.48 11.62 -13.40
N ALA A 80 -5.68 11.03 -13.52
CA ALA A 80 -6.57 10.82 -12.39
C ALA A 80 -5.99 9.84 -11.35
N SER A 81 -5.31 8.78 -11.78
CA SER A 81 -4.60 7.86 -10.87
C SER A 81 -3.52 8.60 -10.07
N ALA A 82 -2.73 9.45 -10.75
CA ALA A 82 -1.71 10.28 -10.11
C ALA A 82 -2.31 11.33 -9.16
N GLY A 83 -3.38 12.02 -9.56
CA GLY A 83 -4.06 12.99 -8.69
C GLY A 83 -4.68 12.36 -7.44
N LEU A 84 -5.22 11.13 -7.56
CA LEU A 84 -5.69 10.35 -6.41
C LEU A 84 -4.52 9.95 -5.50
N HIS A 85 -3.38 9.59 -6.08
CA HIS A 85 -2.17 9.28 -5.31
C HIS A 85 -1.70 10.50 -4.50
N ASP A 86 -1.64 11.68 -5.12
CA ASP A 86 -1.18 12.90 -4.46
C ASP A 86 -2.13 13.35 -3.35
N THR A 87 -3.44 13.14 -3.54
CA THR A 87 -4.46 13.56 -2.57
C THR A 87 -4.59 12.58 -1.39
N LEU A 88 -4.56 11.27 -1.66
CA LEU A 88 -4.83 10.23 -0.67
C LEU A 88 -3.56 9.67 -0.04
N GLY A 89 -2.43 9.78 -0.74
CA GLY A 89 -1.20 9.04 -0.46
C GLY A 89 -1.28 7.58 -0.88
N GLU A 90 -0.11 7.01 -1.16
CA GLU A 90 0.09 5.65 -1.67
C GLU A 90 -0.71 4.58 -0.91
N ARG A 91 -0.52 4.48 0.42
CA ARG A 91 -1.13 3.42 1.24
C ARG A 91 -2.65 3.47 1.24
N ARG A 92 -3.25 4.66 1.33
CA ARG A 92 -4.71 4.81 1.40
C ARG A 92 -5.33 4.53 0.04
N LEU A 93 -4.73 5.02 -1.04
CA LEU A 93 -5.16 4.74 -2.40
C LEU A 93 -5.15 3.24 -2.69
N ALA A 94 -4.04 2.55 -2.41
CA ALA A 94 -3.92 1.12 -2.68
C ALA A 94 -4.95 0.26 -1.92
N VAL A 95 -5.27 0.62 -0.67
CA VAL A 95 -6.36 -0.02 0.10
C VAL A 95 -7.73 0.20 -0.53
N LEU A 96 -8.03 1.42 -0.98
CA LEU A 96 -9.28 1.73 -1.67
C LEU A 96 -9.36 1.02 -3.01
N GLN A 97 -8.27 0.96 -3.77
CA GLN A 97 -8.18 0.23 -5.03
C GLN A 97 -8.42 -1.26 -4.82
N GLN A 98 -7.86 -1.87 -3.77
CA GLN A 98 -8.10 -3.29 -3.46
C GLN A 98 -9.57 -3.55 -3.10
N ARG A 99 -10.18 -2.63 -2.34
CA ARG A 99 -11.62 -2.70 -2.05
C ARG A 99 -12.45 -2.56 -3.32
N ALA A 100 -12.12 -1.60 -4.18
CA ALA A 100 -12.82 -1.36 -5.44
C ALA A 100 -12.68 -2.53 -6.41
N ALA A 101 -11.47 -3.09 -6.56
CA ALA A 101 -11.21 -4.29 -7.36
C ALA A 101 -12.10 -5.45 -6.93
N ARG A 102 -12.17 -5.76 -5.62
CA ARG A 102 -13.07 -6.80 -5.09
C ARG A 102 -14.56 -6.53 -5.40
N LEU A 103 -15.00 -5.27 -5.39
CA LEU A 103 -16.39 -4.92 -5.70
C LEU A 103 -16.74 -5.08 -7.19
N LEU A 104 -15.75 -4.85 -8.06
CA LEU A 104 -15.87 -4.96 -9.52
C LEU A 104 -15.67 -6.41 -10.02
N GLU A 105 -14.71 -7.12 -9.44
CA GLU A 105 -14.33 -8.51 -9.75
C GLU A 105 -15.11 -9.48 -8.86
N GLN A 106 -16.32 -9.81 -9.28
CA GLN A 106 -17.18 -10.78 -8.59
C GLN A 106 -17.08 -12.20 -9.18
N ASP A 107 -16.33 -12.36 -10.26
CA ASP A 107 -16.20 -13.60 -11.03
C ASP A 107 -14.73 -13.87 -11.33
N ALA A 108 -14.27 -15.10 -11.09
CA ALA A 108 -12.86 -15.50 -11.12
C ALA A 108 -12.23 -15.41 -12.52
N GLU A 109 -13.05 -15.42 -13.58
CA GLU A 109 -12.55 -15.27 -14.94
C GLU A 109 -12.12 -13.84 -15.28
N ARG A 110 -12.51 -12.85 -14.47
CA ARG A 110 -12.25 -11.43 -14.76
C ARG A 110 -10.99 -10.94 -14.07
N ARG A 111 -10.00 -10.58 -14.88
CA ARG A 111 -8.65 -10.15 -14.46
C ARG A 111 -8.45 -8.63 -14.59
N TRP A 112 -9.48 -7.87 -14.20
CA TRP A 112 -9.54 -6.42 -14.36
C TRP A 112 -8.47 -5.67 -13.55
N SER A 113 -8.19 -6.15 -12.35
CA SER A 113 -7.16 -5.66 -11.44
C SER A 113 -5.76 -5.90 -12.02
N ALA A 114 -5.53 -7.07 -12.62
CA ALA A 114 -4.27 -7.36 -13.31
C ALA A 114 -4.11 -6.51 -14.58
N LEU A 115 -5.19 -6.30 -15.33
CA LEU A 115 -5.18 -5.42 -16.50
C LEU A 115 -4.95 -3.95 -16.12
N ALA A 116 -5.50 -3.49 -14.98
CA ALA A 116 -5.22 -2.16 -14.45
C ALA A 116 -3.73 -2.02 -14.07
N CYS A 117 -3.15 -2.99 -13.36
CA CYS A 117 -1.72 -3.05 -13.08
C CYS A 117 -0.87 -2.94 -14.35
N HIS A 118 -1.18 -3.78 -15.34
CA HIS A 118 -0.45 -3.77 -16.61
C HIS A 118 -0.52 -2.39 -17.27
N ARG A 119 -1.72 -1.81 -17.39
CA ARG A 119 -1.88 -0.49 -18.01
C ARG A 119 -1.12 0.61 -17.29
N TRP A 120 -1.11 0.60 -15.95
CA TRP A 120 -0.32 1.56 -15.17
C TRP A 120 1.19 1.39 -15.38
N LEU A 121 1.69 0.15 -15.43
CA LEU A 121 3.11 -0.15 -15.63
C LEU A 121 3.57 0.15 -17.06
N THR A 122 2.68 0.03 -18.05
CA THR A 122 2.94 0.32 -19.46
C THR A 122 2.40 1.67 -19.90
N ALA A 123 2.10 2.58 -18.96
CA ALA A 123 1.64 3.92 -19.29
C ALA A 123 2.70 4.63 -20.12
N ASP A 124 2.27 5.33 -21.18
CA ASP A 124 3.18 6.10 -22.03
C ASP A 124 3.92 7.14 -21.16
N PRO A 125 5.26 7.17 -21.17
CA PRO A 125 6.05 8.11 -20.36
C PRO A 125 5.74 9.58 -20.63
N SER A 126 5.16 9.91 -21.79
CA SER A 126 4.73 11.27 -22.14
C SER A 126 3.44 11.71 -21.43
N VAL A 127 2.67 10.78 -20.88
CA VAL A 127 1.43 11.07 -20.17
C VAL A 127 1.74 11.65 -18.79
N PRO A 128 1.09 12.77 -18.39
CA PRO A 128 1.24 13.31 -17.05
C PRO A 128 0.94 12.27 -15.96
N GLY A 129 1.91 12.06 -15.06
CA GLY A 129 1.77 11.12 -13.95
C GLY A 129 2.12 9.66 -14.28
N ALA A 130 2.75 9.37 -15.43
CA ALA A 130 3.17 8.01 -15.78
C ALA A 130 4.10 7.35 -14.74
N SER A 131 5.08 8.09 -14.21
CA SER A 131 5.95 7.59 -13.12
C SER A 131 5.16 7.29 -11.84
N THR A 132 4.19 8.14 -11.50
CA THR A 132 3.26 7.89 -10.38
C THR A 132 2.38 6.67 -10.63
N CYS A 133 1.97 6.41 -11.87
CA CYS A 133 1.17 5.23 -12.20
C CYS A 133 1.94 3.93 -11.94
N ALA A 134 3.25 3.87 -12.25
CA ALA A 134 4.07 2.73 -11.89
C ALA A 134 4.04 2.50 -10.37
N ALA A 135 4.30 3.54 -9.56
CA ALA A 135 4.23 3.46 -8.11
C ALA A 135 2.84 3.01 -7.60
N VAL A 136 1.75 3.50 -8.23
CA VAL A 136 0.37 3.05 -7.93
C VAL A 136 0.20 1.55 -8.20
N ALA A 137 0.72 1.04 -9.32
CA ALA A 137 0.65 -0.38 -9.64
C ALA A 137 1.41 -1.24 -8.63
N HIS A 138 2.64 -0.84 -8.29
CA HIS A 138 3.46 -1.51 -7.29
C HIS A 138 2.77 -1.55 -5.91
N ALA A 139 2.29 -0.40 -5.44
CA ALA A 139 1.58 -0.30 -4.18
C ALA A 139 0.31 -1.15 -4.16
N PHE A 140 -0.44 -1.19 -5.26
CA PHE A 140 -1.65 -1.98 -5.39
C PHE A 140 -1.37 -3.49 -5.32
N VAL A 141 -0.31 -3.98 -5.97
CA VAL A 141 0.11 -5.39 -5.87
C VAL A 141 0.60 -5.71 -4.46
N LEU A 142 1.50 -4.90 -3.90
CA LEU A 142 2.10 -5.16 -2.58
C LEU A 142 1.13 -5.00 -1.40
N THR A 143 0.02 -4.27 -1.59
CA THR A 143 -0.99 -4.11 -0.54
C THR A 143 -1.65 -5.44 -0.21
N GLY A 144 -1.54 -5.85 1.05
CA GLY A 144 -2.08 -7.12 1.56
C GLY A 144 -1.14 -8.32 1.43
N ILE A 145 0.09 -8.12 0.92
CA ILE A 145 1.06 -9.21 0.72
C ILE A 145 1.44 -9.94 2.02
N GLU A 146 1.42 -9.25 3.16
CA GLU A 146 1.67 -9.83 4.49
C GLU A 146 0.56 -10.79 4.95
N SER A 147 -0.62 -10.76 4.32
CA SER A 147 -1.78 -11.60 4.65
C SER A 147 -1.90 -12.85 3.78
N VAL A 148 -0.95 -13.07 2.86
CA VAL A 148 -0.89 -14.28 2.05
C VAL A 148 -0.56 -15.48 2.96
N PRO A 149 -1.43 -16.52 3.04
CA PRO A 149 -1.25 -17.62 3.99
C PRO A 149 0.00 -18.47 3.70
N GLU A 150 0.21 -18.80 2.43
CA GLU A 150 1.33 -19.63 1.97
C GLU A 150 1.91 -19.05 0.69
N PRO A 151 3.24 -18.85 0.61
CA PRO A 151 3.88 -18.40 -0.61
C PRO A 151 3.79 -19.47 -1.70
N ALA A 152 3.53 -19.03 -2.92
CA ALA A 152 3.66 -19.89 -4.09
C ALA A 152 5.11 -20.38 -4.25
N THR A 153 5.26 -21.54 -4.91
CA THR A 153 6.57 -22.01 -5.37
C THR A 153 7.24 -20.90 -6.20
N PRO A 154 8.55 -20.65 -6.02
CA PRO A 154 9.28 -19.71 -6.85
C PRO A 154 9.11 -20.06 -8.34
N LEU A 155 8.89 -19.04 -9.17
CA LEU A 155 8.83 -19.19 -10.63
C LEU A 155 10.13 -19.86 -11.10
N ALA A 156 10.04 -20.97 -11.83
CA ALA A 156 11.20 -21.78 -12.19
C ALA A 156 11.86 -21.33 -13.50
N SER A 157 11.13 -20.60 -14.35
CA SER A 157 11.57 -20.27 -15.71
C SER A 157 11.14 -18.88 -16.18
N VAL A 158 11.85 -18.37 -17.20
CA VAL A 158 11.50 -17.11 -17.89
C VAL A 158 10.10 -17.21 -18.52
N ARG A 159 9.74 -18.39 -19.03
CA ARG A 159 8.44 -18.66 -19.63
C ARG A 159 7.31 -18.48 -18.61
N GLU A 160 7.45 -19.07 -17.42
CA GLU A 160 6.48 -18.90 -16.33
C GLU A 160 6.38 -17.43 -15.89
N LEU A 161 7.52 -16.74 -15.78
CA LEU A 161 7.52 -15.32 -15.45
C LEU A 161 6.74 -14.48 -16.46
N ILE A 162 6.93 -14.72 -17.77
CA ILE A 162 6.19 -14.03 -18.83
C ILE A 162 4.71 -14.41 -18.81
N GLU A 163 4.39 -15.68 -18.54
CA GLU A 163 3.02 -16.18 -18.44
C GLU A 163 2.25 -15.46 -17.33
N VAL A 164 2.83 -15.38 -16.12
CA VAL A 164 2.24 -14.66 -14.99
C VAL A 164 2.21 -13.14 -15.25
N ALA A 165 3.21 -12.56 -15.93
CA ALA A 165 3.19 -11.14 -16.29
C ALA A 165 2.11 -10.78 -17.30
N THR A 166 1.79 -11.68 -18.22
CA THR A 166 0.84 -11.42 -19.29
C THR A 166 -0.59 -11.79 -18.89
N HIS A 167 -0.74 -12.88 -18.14
CA HIS A 167 -2.04 -13.50 -17.87
C HIS A 167 -2.35 -13.67 -16.38
N GLY A 168 -1.38 -13.47 -15.51
CA GLY A 168 -1.52 -13.72 -14.09
C GLY A 168 -2.46 -12.75 -13.39
N THR A 169 -3.02 -13.19 -12.26
CA THR A 169 -3.86 -12.33 -11.42
C THR A 169 -3.04 -11.54 -10.42
N VAL A 170 -3.61 -10.49 -9.82
CA VAL A 170 -2.92 -9.76 -8.74
C VAL A 170 -2.68 -10.65 -7.53
N ASP A 171 -3.59 -11.57 -7.22
CA ASP A 171 -3.44 -12.50 -6.09
C ASP A 171 -2.36 -13.56 -6.35
N GLU A 172 -2.23 -14.03 -7.60
CA GLU A 172 -1.12 -14.88 -8.02
C GLU A 172 0.23 -14.16 -7.91
N TRP A 173 0.30 -12.91 -8.37
CA TRP A 173 1.48 -12.07 -8.18
C TRP A 173 1.82 -11.87 -6.70
N ARG A 174 0.83 -11.57 -5.85
CA ARG A 174 1.03 -11.48 -4.39
C ARG A 174 1.57 -12.79 -3.82
N SER A 175 1.07 -13.93 -4.28
CA SER A 175 1.52 -15.24 -3.82
C SER A 175 3.00 -15.46 -4.12
N HIS A 176 3.45 -15.22 -5.35
CA HIS A 176 4.86 -15.34 -5.71
C HIS A 176 5.74 -14.31 -4.99
N LEU A 177 5.27 -13.07 -4.88
CA LEU A 177 6.04 -12.00 -4.26
C LEU A 177 6.11 -12.12 -2.73
N SER A 178 5.21 -12.88 -2.09
CA SER A 178 5.17 -13.00 -0.63
C SER A 178 6.45 -13.64 -0.07
N ALA A 179 7.05 -14.62 -0.77
CA ALA A 179 8.35 -15.19 -0.42
C ALA A 179 9.46 -14.12 -0.48
N VAL A 180 9.47 -13.32 -1.56
CA VAL A 180 10.39 -12.20 -1.73
C VAL A 180 10.20 -11.15 -0.64
N ALA A 181 8.96 -10.80 -0.29
CA ALA A 181 8.66 -9.85 0.77
C ALA A 181 9.07 -10.36 2.16
N ALA A 182 8.96 -11.67 2.40
CA ALA A 182 9.41 -12.29 3.64
C ALA A 182 10.94 -12.25 3.80
N SER A 183 11.68 -12.46 2.71
CA SER A 183 13.15 -12.46 2.69
C SER A 183 13.73 -11.74 1.46
N PRO A 184 13.71 -10.40 1.42
CA PRO A 184 14.04 -9.63 0.20
C PRO A 184 15.55 -9.52 -0.10
N TRP A 185 16.39 -9.99 0.81
CA TRP A 185 17.83 -10.21 0.59
C TRP A 185 18.16 -11.70 0.43
N GLY A 186 17.13 -12.56 0.31
CA GLY A 186 17.27 -14.00 0.12
C GLY A 186 17.34 -14.40 -1.35
N ALA A 187 17.46 -15.71 -1.57
CA ALA A 187 17.63 -16.31 -2.89
C ALA A 187 16.46 -16.03 -3.85
N ASP A 188 15.22 -15.90 -3.35
CA ASP A 188 14.02 -15.70 -4.17
C ASP A 188 14.02 -14.35 -4.88
N GLY A 189 14.42 -13.28 -4.19
CA GLY A 189 14.55 -11.95 -4.80
C GLY A 189 15.62 -11.94 -5.91
N ASP A 190 16.79 -12.51 -5.63
CA ASP A 190 17.85 -12.63 -6.63
C ASP A 190 17.43 -13.52 -7.80
N HIS A 191 16.68 -14.59 -7.53
CA HIS A 191 16.16 -15.49 -8.56
C HIS A 191 15.19 -14.78 -9.50
N LEU A 192 14.23 -14.04 -8.94
CA LEU A 192 13.28 -13.25 -9.71
C LEU A 192 13.99 -12.24 -10.61
N LEU A 193 14.98 -11.51 -10.08
CA LEU A 193 15.77 -10.55 -10.86
C LEU A 193 16.60 -11.23 -11.96
N ARG A 194 17.15 -12.43 -11.69
CA ARG A 194 17.84 -13.22 -12.73
C ARG A 194 16.89 -13.63 -13.85
N LEU A 195 15.68 -14.09 -13.53
CA LEU A 195 14.67 -14.44 -14.54
C LEU A 195 14.24 -13.21 -15.34
N ALA A 196 14.00 -12.07 -14.68
CA ALA A 196 13.61 -10.84 -15.33
C ALA A 196 14.69 -10.34 -16.31
N ARG A 197 15.97 -10.39 -15.93
CA ARG A 197 17.09 -10.06 -16.84
C ARG A 197 17.17 -10.99 -18.04
N ARG A 198 16.93 -12.29 -17.85
CA ARG A 198 16.93 -13.30 -18.92
C ARG A 198 15.71 -13.24 -19.84
N SER A 199 14.66 -12.51 -19.46
CA SER A 199 13.47 -12.34 -20.29
C SER A 199 13.66 -11.40 -21.47
N GLU A 200 14.77 -10.66 -21.51
CA GLU A 200 15.08 -9.64 -22.52
C GLU A 200 14.00 -8.53 -22.62
N SER A 201 13.11 -8.43 -21.64
CA SER A 201 12.11 -7.36 -21.51
C SER A 201 12.60 -6.29 -20.53
N PRO A 202 13.00 -5.09 -21.00
CA PRO A 202 13.43 -4.01 -20.12
C PRO A 202 12.33 -3.58 -19.14
N ALA A 203 11.08 -3.54 -19.59
CA ALA A 203 9.94 -3.16 -18.76
C ALA A 203 9.73 -4.13 -17.59
N LEU A 204 9.82 -5.44 -17.85
CA LEU A 204 9.70 -6.46 -16.82
C LEU A 204 10.89 -6.42 -15.85
N HIS A 205 12.11 -6.18 -16.37
CA HIS A 205 13.28 -6.04 -15.52
C HIS A 205 13.14 -4.87 -14.54
N VAL A 206 12.78 -3.69 -15.04
CA VAL A 206 12.57 -2.48 -14.22
C VAL A 206 11.45 -2.70 -13.21
N ALA A 207 10.31 -3.27 -13.63
CA ALA A 207 9.20 -3.54 -12.74
C ALA A 207 9.59 -4.48 -11.58
N MET A 208 10.33 -5.56 -11.87
CA MET A 208 10.78 -6.52 -10.85
C MET A 208 11.87 -5.94 -9.93
N GLU A 209 12.79 -5.14 -10.46
CA GLU A 209 13.79 -4.43 -9.66
C GLU A 209 13.14 -3.47 -8.66
N GLU A 210 12.14 -2.73 -9.11
CA GLU A 210 11.37 -1.82 -8.26
C GLU A 210 10.58 -2.58 -7.20
N VAL A 211 9.87 -3.67 -7.58
CA VAL A 211 9.16 -4.54 -6.61
C VAL A 211 10.11 -5.04 -5.52
N VAL A 212 11.29 -5.54 -5.89
CA VAL A 212 12.27 -6.06 -4.91
C VAL A 212 12.77 -4.93 -4.00
N THR A 213 12.99 -3.74 -4.54
CA THR A 213 13.38 -2.55 -3.76
C THR A 213 12.31 -2.19 -2.74
N LEU A 214 11.05 -2.12 -3.16
CA LEU A 214 9.91 -1.85 -2.27
C LEU A 214 9.74 -2.93 -1.21
N CYS A 215 9.91 -4.22 -1.55
CA CYS A 215 9.91 -5.31 -0.58
C CYS A 215 11.00 -5.11 0.50
N ARG A 216 12.20 -4.62 0.14
CA ARG A 216 13.27 -4.30 1.12
C ARG A 216 12.85 -3.15 2.04
N GLU A 217 12.19 -2.13 1.51
CA GLU A 217 11.71 -0.99 2.29
C GLU A 217 10.60 -1.39 3.27
N LEU A 218 9.61 -2.15 2.79
CA LEU A 218 8.54 -2.72 3.61
C LEU A 218 9.14 -3.57 4.74
N ARG A 219 10.13 -4.43 4.42
CA ARG A 219 10.79 -5.26 5.41
C ARG A 219 11.53 -4.44 6.47
N ARG A 220 12.26 -3.38 6.08
CA ARG A 220 12.91 -2.45 7.02
C ARG A 220 11.88 -1.78 7.94
N LEU A 221 10.75 -1.33 7.39
CA LEU A 221 9.66 -0.72 8.19
C LEU A 221 9.06 -1.72 9.19
N HIS A 222 8.88 -2.97 8.75
CA HIS A 222 8.39 -4.04 9.60
C HIS A 222 9.36 -4.34 10.76
N GLU A 223 10.66 -4.46 10.47
CA GLU A 223 11.72 -4.67 11.47
C GLU A 223 11.81 -3.52 12.48
N ARG A 224 11.73 -2.26 12.01
CA ARG A 224 11.65 -1.08 12.88
C ARG A 224 10.46 -1.17 13.84
N THR A 225 9.31 -1.60 13.33
CA THR A 225 8.08 -1.77 14.12
C THR A 225 8.22 -2.90 15.14
N GLN A 226 8.87 -4.01 14.76
CA GLN A 226 9.16 -5.12 15.68
C GLN A 226 10.11 -4.69 16.80
N VAL A 227 11.17 -3.92 16.49
CA VAL A 227 12.07 -3.37 17.50
C VAL A 227 11.33 -2.46 18.47
N ALA A 228 10.51 -1.54 17.97
CA ALA A 228 9.70 -0.65 18.81
C ALA A 228 8.75 -1.43 19.73
N ARG A 229 8.08 -2.46 19.19
CA ARG A 229 7.21 -3.37 19.96
C ARG A 229 7.99 -4.10 21.05
N HIS A 230 9.16 -4.61 20.73
CA HIS A 230 10.03 -5.28 21.69
C HIS A 230 10.45 -4.36 22.84
N ILE A 231 10.79 -3.10 22.54
CA ILE A 231 11.13 -2.10 23.57
C ILE A 231 9.93 -1.83 24.48
N ARG A 232 8.73 -1.65 23.93
CA ARG A 232 7.51 -1.50 24.72
C ARG A 232 7.24 -2.70 25.63
N GLN A 233 7.47 -3.92 25.13
CA GLN A 233 7.38 -5.14 25.94
C GLN A 233 8.43 -5.16 27.06
N CYS A 234 9.66 -4.73 26.81
CA CYS A 234 10.70 -4.62 27.83
C CYS A 234 10.31 -3.64 28.96
N VAL A 235 9.74 -2.48 28.60
CA VAL A 235 9.22 -1.51 29.58
C VAL A 235 8.08 -2.14 30.38
N ALA A 236 7.08 -2.70 29.72
CA ALA A 236 5.93 -3.32 30.39
C ALA A 236 6.35 -4.44 31.36
N ARG A 237 7.27 -5.33 30.93
CA ARG A 237 7.79 -6.42 31.75
C ARG A 237 8.63 -5.96 32.95
N SER A 238 9.18 -4.75 32.89
CA SER A 238 10.01 -4.22 33.98
C SER A 238 9.20 -3.79 35.21
N GLY A 239 7.89 -3.57 35.05
CA GLY A 239 7.00 -3.13 36.13
C GLY A 239 7.13 -1.66 36.54
N VAL A 240 8.10 -0.92 36.02
CA VAL A 240 8.33 0.50 36.34
C VAL A 240 7.79 1.43 35.24
N SER A 241 7.67 2.73 35.56
CA SER A 241 7.29 3.72 34.56
C SER A 241 8.34 3.84 33.45
N GLN A 242 7.94 4.31 32.26
CA GLN A 242 8.88 4.57 31.16
C GLN A 242 10.01 5.55 31.56
N ARG A 243 9.70 6.51 32.44
CA ARG A 243 10.67 7.50 32.92
C ARG A 243 11.76 6.84 33.77
N GLU A 244 11.36 6.03 34.74
CA GLU A 244 12.29 5.28 35.60
C GLU A 244 13.07 4.26 34.78
N PHE A 245 12.41 3.57 33.85
CA PHE A 245 13.07 2.65 32.95
C PHE A 245 14.15 3.34 32.10
N ALA A 246 13.90 4.57 31.62
CA ALA A 246 14.89 5.34 30.88
C ALA A 246 16.14 5.62 31.71
N THR A 247 15.95 6.00 32.99
CA THR A 247 17.07 6.20 33.95
C THR A 247 17.87 4.92 34.13
N TRP A 248 17.22 3.78 34.35
CA TRP A 248 17.86 2.46 34.48
C TRP A 248 18.65 2.04 33.24
N VAL A 249 18.08 2.29 32.07
CA VAL A 249 18.75 2.03 30.79
C VAL A 249 19.91 2.99 30.57
N GLY A 250 19.88 4.18 31.18
CA GLY A 250 20.85 5.27 31.04
C GLY A 250 20.63 6.09 29.77
N THR A 251 19.38 6.48 29.52
CA THR A 251 18.97 7.37 28.42
C THR A 251 17.88 8.33 28.88
N SER A 252 17.58 9.37 28.10
CA SER A 252 16.49 10.29 28.44
C SER A 252 15.12 9.67 28.16
N PRO A 253 14.06 10.04 28.91
CA PRO A 253 12.69 9.61 28.64
C PRO A 253 12.22 9.94 27.22
N SER A 254 12.61 11.11 26.70
CA SER A 254 12.31 11.54 25.33
C SER A 254 12.94 10.62 24.29
N ARG A 255 14.22 10.24 24.47
CA ARG A 255 14.93 9.34 23.55
C ARG A 255 14.38 7.92 23.62
N LEU A 256 14.04 7.43 24.81
CA LEU A 256 13.36 6.14 24.97
C LEU A 256 11.98 6.13 24.30
N SER A 257 11.21 7.22 24.40
CA SER A 257 9.92 7.36 23.69
C SER A 257 10.09 7.32 22.18
N THR A 258 11.12 7.99 21.64
CA THR A 258 11.48 7.92 20.22
C THR A 258 11.78 6.49 19.77
N TYR A 259 12.47 5.69 20.60
CA TYR A 259 12.70 4.27 20.30
C TYR A 259 11.40 3.44 20.38
N ALA A 260 10.59 3.63 21.43
CA ALA A 260 9.33 2.92 21.64
C ALA A 260 8.25 3.24 20.57
N SER A 261 8.38 4.39 19.90
CA SER A 261 7.55 4.75 18.74
C SER A 261 8.08 4.22 17.40
N GLY A 262 9.32 3.70 17.35
CA GLY A 262 9.95 3.23 16.10
C GLY A 262 10.47 4.35 15.19
N ARG A 263 10.39 5.61 15.63
CA ARG A 263 10.91 6.76 14.88
C ARG A 263 12.42 6.67 14.70
N VAL A 264 13.14 6.15 15.71
CA VAL A 264 14.58 5.84 15.63
C VAL A 264 14.81 4.40 16.09
N VAL A 265 15.66 3.68 15.35
CA VAL A 265 16.14 2.36 15.78
C VAL A 265 17.34 2.57 16.71
N PRO A 266 17.30 2.10 17.96
CA PRO A 266 18.46 2.14 18.83
C PRO A 266 19.61 1.27 18.30
N SER A 267 20.85 1.62 18.67
CA SER A 267 22.01 0.76 18.39
C SER A 267 21.88 -0.60 19.08
N ALA A 268 22.60 -1.61 18.58
CA ALA A 268 22.63 -2.95 19.18
C ALA A 268 23.01 -2.91 20.67
N THR A 269 24.00 -2.10 21.04
CA THR A 269 24.42 -1.90 22.44
C THR A 269 23.29 -1.34 23.31
N MET A 270 22.52 -0.37 22.80
CA MET A 270 21.38 0.18 23.53
C MET A 270 20.25 -0.85 23.69
N LEU A 271 19.98 -1.68 22.67
CA LEU A 271 19.01 -2.78 22.78
C LEU A 271 19.42 -3.81 23.85
N LEU A 272 20.71 -4.17 23.91
CA LEU A 272 21.21 -5.07 24.95
C LEU A 272 21.03 -4.48 26.37
N ARG A 273 21.28 -3.17 26.53
CA ARG A 273 21.02 -2.46 27.81
C ARG A 273 19.54 -2.50 28.19
N ILE A 274 18.65 -2.20 27.25
CA ILE A 274 17.20 -2.27 27.44
C ILE A 274 16.77 -3.67 27.90
N ARG A 275 17.24 -4.72 27.24
CA ARG A 275 16.91 -6.12 27.61
C ARG A 275 17.40 -6.48 29.01
N ARG A 276 18.64 -6.10 29.35
CA ARG A 276 19.23 -6.36 30.67
C ARG A 276 18.49 -5.60 31.78
N ALA A 277 18.19 -4.32 31.57
CA ALA A 277 17.43 -3.51 32.52
C ALA A 277 16.03 -4.10 32.77
N SER A 278 15.34 -4.50 31.70
CA SER A 278 14.03 -5.16 31.79
C SER A 278 14.09 -6.43 32.63
N ARG A 279 15.07 -7.31 32.39
CA ARG A 279 15.24 -8.56 33.15
C ARG A 279 15.58 -8.29 34.62
N ALA A 280 16.49 -7.37 34.90
CA ALA A 280 16.93 -7.06 36.26
C ALA A 280 15.78 -6.46 37.10
N LEU A 281 15.01 -5.54 36.54
CA LEU A 281 13.85 -4.94 37.20
C LEU A 281 12.74 -5.96 37.44
N ALA A 282 12.43 -6.81 36.45
CA ALA A 282 11.45 -7.88 36.60
C ALA A 282 11.85 -8.88 37.71
N GLN A 283 13.14 -9.22 37.82
CA GLN A 283 13.65 -10.09 38.88
C GLN A 283 13.55 -9.45 40.27
N ARG A 284 13.80 -8.15 40.38
CA ARG A 284 13.65 -7.42 41.64
C ARG A 284 12.20 -7.39 42.11
N ALA A 285 11.28 -7.04 41.21
CA ALA A 285 9.85 -7.08 41.51
C ALA A 285 9.40 -8.48 41.97
N ALA A 286 9.88 -9.55 41.32
CA ALA A 286 9.58 -10.92 41.72
C ALA A 286 10.18 -11.30 43.08
N GLY A 287 11.41 -10.86 43.39
CA GLY A 287 12.05 -11.10 44.69
C GLY A 287 11.38 -10.36 45.86
N GLU A 288 10.88 -9.15 45.60
CA GLU A 288 10.07 -8.38 46.56
C GLU A 288 8.72 -9.07 46.84
N ILE A 289 8.07 -9.61 45.80
CA ILE A 289 6.80 -10.36 45.95
C ILE A 289 7.00 -11.70 46.66
N SER A 290 8.14 -12.37 46.45
CA SER A 290 8.47 -13.66 47.08
C SER A 290 8.96 -13.53 48.54
N SER A 291 8.97 -12.33 49.09
CA SER A 291 9.24 -12.07 50.51
C SER A 291 7.95 -11.73 51.27
N PRO A 292 7.09 -12.71 51.64
CA PRO A 292 5.99 -12.45 52.56
C PRO A 292 6.41 -12.60 54.03
N CYS A 293 6.21 -11.53 54.80
CA CYS A 293 5.86 -11.46 56.22
C CYS A 293 6.46 -12.54 57.16
N GLY A 294 7.70 -12.32 57.59
CA GLY A 294 8.21 -12.90 58.83
C GLY A 294 8.15 -11.86 59.95
N ALA A 295 7.09 -11.90 60.75
CA ALA A 295 7.04 -11.37 62.11
C ALA A 295 6.00 -12.17 62.90
#